data_AF-A0A3M1IU56-F1
#
_entry.id   AF-A0A3M1IU56-F1
#
_cell.length_a   1.000
_cell.length_b   1.000
_cell.length_c   1.000
_cell.angle_alpha   90.00
_cell.angle_beta   90.00
_cell.angle_gamma   90.00
#
_symmetry.space_group_name_H-M   'P 1'
#
loop_
_entity.id
_entity.type
_entity.pdbx_description
1 polymer ?
#
loop_
_entity_poly.entity_id
_entity_poly.type
_entity_poly.pdbx_seq_one_letter_code
_entity_poly.pdbx_strand_id
1 'polypeptide(L)'
;VVPLAEKISFISPSKDVVSGITSIEAYGHTPGHMIYNIESAGKRLVLFADTTNHYAASLAKPDWHCIFDMDAEKAVATRKRVLDMIAADKVAATGYHMPFPAVGFVEKEGSGYRWIPASYQLDL
;
A
#
# COMPACT_ATOMS: atom_id res chain seq x y z
N VAL A 1 -1.87 -24.57 20.53
CA VAL A 1 -1.24 -23.36 21.12
C VAL A 1 -1.01 -22.38 19.99
N VAL A 2 -1.52 -21.15 20.09
CA VAL A 2 -1.18 -20.09 19.12
C VAL A 2 0.14 -19.48 19.57
N PRO A 3 1.23 -19.59 18.79
CA PRO A 3 2.51 -19.01 19.18
C PRO A 3 2.38 -17.51 19.45
N LEU A 4 3.06 -17.02 20.50
CA LEU A 4 3.13 -15.60 20.85
C LEU A 4 1.78 -14.91 21.17
N ALA A 5 0.71 -15.66 21.48
CA ALA A 5 -0.61 -15.08 21.76
C ALA A 5 -0.58 -13.93 22.80
N GLU A 6 0.22 -14.07 23.86
CA GLU A 6 0.38 -13.05 24.91
C GLU A 6 1.16 -11.81 24.47
N LYS A 7 1.80 -11.85 23.29
CA LYS A 7 2.60 -10.76 22.71
C LYS A 7 1.91 -10.12 21.49
N ILE A 8 0.65 -10.47 21.21
CA ILE A 8 -0.12 -9.93 20.09
C ILE A 8 -1.09 -8.89 20.62
N SER A 9 -1.23 -7.78 19.89
CA SER A 9 -2.32 -6.83 20.05
C SER A 9 -3.03 -6.66 18.72
N PHE A 10 -4.36 -6.68 18.74
CA PHE A 10 -5.16 -6.40 17.56
C PHE A 10 -5.23 -4.89 17.32
N ILE A 11 -5.25 -4.51 16.04
CA ILE A 11 -5.39 -3.13 15.63
C ILE A 11 -6.65 -2.96 14.78
N SER A 12 -7.41 -1.92 15.07
CA SER A 12 -8.53 -1.49 14.22
C SER A 12 -8.05 -0.45 13.22
N PRO A 13 -8.72 -0.27 12.08
CA PRO A 13 -8.42 0.81 11.15
C PRO A 13 -8.45 2.18 11.80
N SER A 14 -7.67 3.12 11.25
CA SER A 14 -7.54 4.49 11.76
C SER A 14 -7.06 4.55 13.22
N LYS A 15 -6.35 3.53 13.68
CA LYS A 15 -5.66 3.53 14.97
C LYS A 15 -4.16 3.60 14.79
N ASP A 16 -3.50 4.29 15.71
CA ASP A 16 -2.06 4.34 15.78
C ASP A 16 -1.52 3.02 16.34
N VAL A 17 -0.55 2.44 15.63
CA VAL A 17 0.26 1.33 16.14
C VAL A 17 1.18 1.86 17.24
N VAL A 18 1.85 2.95 16.90
CA VAL A 18 2.73 3.78 17.72
C VAL A 18 2.70 5.21 17.14
N SER A 19 3.29 6.17 17.84
CA SER A 19 3.39 7.54 17.33
C SER A 19 4.03 7.57 15.93
N GLY A 20 3.37 8.25 14.99
CA GLY A 20 3.82 8.37 13.60
C GLY A 20 3.47 7.19 12.69
N ILE A 21 2.81 6.13 13.19
CA ILE A 21 2.39 4.99 12.36
C ILE A 21 0.90 4.72 12.58
N THR A 22 0.08 5.10 11.61
CA THR A 22 -1.38 4.95 11.65
C THR A 22 -1.84 3.89 10.66
N SER A 23 -2.68 2.98 11.11
CA SER A 23 -3.23 1.90 10.29
C SER A 23 -4.36 2.38 9.38
N ILE A 24 -4.44 1.83 8.17
CA ILE A 24 -5.50 2.07 7.18
C ILE A 24 -6.00 0.70 6.70
N GLU A 25 -7.31 0.51 6.68
CA GLU A 25 -7.90 -0.70 6.11
C GLU A 25 -7.60 -0.82 4.61
N ALA A 26 -7.22 -2.01 4.18
CA ALA A 26 -7.00 -2.34 2.77
C ALA A 26 -7.49 -3.75 2.44
N TYR A 27 -8.65 -4.10 3.01
CA TYR A 27 -9.26 -5.41 2.87
C TYR A 27 -9.51 -5.80 1.41
N GLY A 28 -9.45 -7.10 1.16
CA GLY A 28 -9.69 -7.69 -0.16
C GLY A 28 -8.67 -8.76 -0.47
N HIS A 29 -7.38 -8.38 -0.49
CA HIS A 29 -6.29 -9.33 -0.65
C HIS A 29 -6.36 -10.44 0.40
N THR A 30 -6.51 -10.04 1.66
CA THR A 30 -6.99 -10.89 2.75
C THR A 30 -8.08 -10.15 3.54
N PRO A 31 -8.91 -10.85 4.34
CA PRO A 31 -9.97 -10.22 5.13
C PRO A 31 -9.47 -9.15 6.12
N GLY A 32 -8.24 -9.30 6.60
CA GLY A 32 -7.59 -8.39 7.55
C GLY A 32 -6.42 -7.62 6.95
N HIS A 33 -6.32 -7.49 5.63
CA HIS A 33 -5.24 -6.74 4.99
C HIS A 33 -5.26 -5.27 5.42
N MET A 34 -4.11 -4.80 5.89
CA MET A 34 -3.91 -3.46 6.43
C MET A 34 -2.69 -2.84 5.75
N ILE A 35 -2.77 -1.54 5.50
CA ILE A 35 -1.65 -0.71 5.07
C ILE A 35 -1.40 0.35 6.15
N TYR A 36 -0.29 1.07 6.03
CA TYR A 36 0.11 2.02 7.07
C TYR A 36 0.52 3.36 6.50
N ASN A 37 -0.01 4.41 7.12
CA ASN A 37 0.53 5.74 7.02
C ASN A 37 1.70 5.89 8.00
N ILE A 38 2.85 6.32 7.49
CA ILE A 38 4.03 6.61 8.30
C ILE A 38 4.33 8.10 8.15
N GLU A 39 4.39 8.82 9.26
CA GLU A 39 4.62 10.26 9.27
C GLU A 39 5.70 10.66 10.27
N SER A 40 6.58 11.57 9.85
CA SER A 40 7.60 12.19 10.71
C SER A 40 7.97 13.56 10.17
N ALA A 41 8.04 14.57 11.04
CA ALA A 41 8.44 15.95 10.68
C ALA A 41 7.70 16.53 9.44
N GLY A 42 6.40 16.24 9.31
CA GLY A 42 5.58 16.71 8.17
C GLY A 42 5.87 15.99 6.85
N LYS A 43 6.64 14.90 6.87
CA LYS A 43 6.88 14.00 5.72
C LYS A 43 6.09 12.71 5.92
N ARG A 44 5.60 12.16 4.82
CA ARG A 44 4.68 11.02 4.81
C ARG A 44 5.16 9.92 3.85
N LEU A 45 4.97 8.67 4.25
CA LEU A 45 5.20 7.45 3.47
C LEU A 45 4.00 6.51 3.65
N VAL A 46 3.49 5.93 2.58
CA VAL A 46 2.46 4.89 2.64
C VAL A 46 3.08 3.51 2.40
N LEU A 47 3.04 2.64 3.41
CA LEU A 47 3.35 1.22 3.27
C LEU A 47 2.08 0.50 2.79
N PHE A 48 1.95 0.27 1.48
CA PHE A 48 0.76 -0.32 0.86
C PHE A 48 0.80 -1.85 0.72
N ALA A 49 1.80 -2.50 1.33
CA ALA A 49 1.91 -3.96 1.46
C ALA A 49 1.60 -4.70 0.14
N ASP A 50 0.67 -5.64 0.17
CA ASP A 50 0.27 -6.49 -0.97
C ASP A 50 -0.95 -5.95 -1.74
N THR A 51 -1.29 -4.65 -1.61
CA THR A 51 -2.40 -4.05 -2.37
C THR A 51 -2.21 -4.20 -3.90
N THR A 52 -0.97 -4.34 -4.35
CA THR A 52 -0.63 -4.69 -5.74
C THR A 52 0.39 -5.82 -5.77
N ASN A 53 0.11 -6.89 -6.52
CA ASN A 53 1.01 -8.05 -6.60
C ASN A 53 2.05 -7.95 -7.71
N HIS A 54 1.93 -6.99 -8.62
CA HIS A 54 2.92 -6.74 -9.67
C HIS A 54 3.02 -5.24 -10.01
N TYR A 55 4.23 -4.68 -9.96
CA TYR A 55 4.47 -3.24 -10.12
C TYR A 55 4.08 -2.65 -11.48
N ALA A 56 4.14 -3.44 -12.56
CA ALA A 56 3.62 -3.02 -13.87
C ALA A 56 2.14 -3.39 -14.07
N ALA A 57 1.81 -4.69 -14.10
CA ALA A 57 0.48 -5.16 -14.46
C ALA A 57 -0.64 -4.70 -13.50
N SER A 58 -0.46 -4.85 -12.18
CA SER A 58 -1.50 -4.50 -11.20
C SER A 58 -1.73 -2.99 -11.09
N LEU A 59 -0.75 -2.16 -11.51
CA LEU A 59 -0.90 -0.71 -11.56
C LEU A 59 -1.54 -0.27 -12.88
N ALA A 60 -1.06 -0.79 -14.01
CA ALA A 60 -1.59 -0.44 -15.33
C ALA A 60 -3.04 -0.95 -15.53
N LYS A 61 -3.38 -2.09 -14.93
CA LYS A 61 -4.69 -2.75 -14.98
C LYS A 61 -5.21 -3.04 -13.56
N PRO A 62 -5.57 -1.99 -12.80
CA PRO A 62 -5.93 -2.13 -11.39
C PRO A 62 -7.24 -2.89 -11.17
N ASP A 63 -8.04 -3.07 -12.23
CA ASP A 63 -9.26 -3.87 -12.30
C ASP A 63 -9.02 -5.37 -12.52
N TRP A 64 -7.81 -5.79 -12.89
CA TRP A 64 -7.52 -7.21 -13.04
C TRP A 64 -7.46 -7.91 -11.69
N HIS A 65 -8.05 -9.11 -11.64
CA HIS A 65 -8.05 -9.93 -10.44
C HIS A 65 -6.69 -10.59 -10.26
N CYS A 66 -6.18 -10.60 -9.03
CA CYS A 66 -5.06 -11.44 -8.67
C CYS A 66 -5.59 -12.74 -8.06
N ILE A 67 -5.01 -13.88 -8.45
CA ILE A 67 -5.40 -15.19 -7.89
C ILE A 67 -5.16 -15.29 -6.38
N PHE A 68 -4.31 -14.42 -5.83
CA PHE A 68 -4.01 -14.37 -4.40
C PHE A 68 -5.01 -13.52 -3.60
N ASP A 69 -5.95 -12.83 -4.25
CA ASP A 69 -6.98 -12.06 -3.57
C ASP A 69 -8.08 -12.99 -3.04
N MET A 70 -8.33 -12.96 -1.71
CA MET A 70 -9.40 -13.74 -1.09
C MET A 70 -10.80 -13.18 -1.39
N ASP A 71 -10.91 -11.88 -1.66
CA ASP A 71 -12.10 -11.21 -2.17
C ASP A 71 -11.67 -10.26 -3.30
N ALA A 72 -11.77 -10.74 -4.54
CA ALA A 72 -11.22 -10.08 -5.73
C ALA A 72 -11.88 -8.72 -6.01
N GLU A 73 -13.20 -8.62 -5.89
CA GLU A 73 -13.93 -7.37 -6.14
C GLU A 73 -13.56 -6.31 -5.10
N LYS A 74 -13.50 -6.72 -3.82
CA LYS A 74 -13.06 -5.81 -2.75
C LYS A 74 -11.59 -5.42 -2.91
N ALA A 75 -10.73 -6.34 -3.34
CA ALA A 75 -9.32 -6.06 -3.61
C ALA A 75 -9.17 -5.03 -4.74
N VAL A 76 -9.94 -5.15 -5.83
CA VAL A 76 -9.96 -4.17 -6.92
C VAL A 76 -10.40 -2.79 -6.43
N ALA A 77 -11.50 -2.71 -5.68
CA ALA A 77 -11.99 -1.45 -5.13
C ALA A 77 -10.97 -0.80 -4.19
N THR A 78 -10.39 -1.59 -3.29
CA THR A 78 -9.32 -1.14 -2.38
C THR A 78 -8.10 -0.67 -3.16
N ARG A 79 -7.61 -1.44 -4.12
CA ARG A 79 -6.43 -1.12 -4.92
C ARG A 79 -6.60 0.20 -5.64
N LYS A 80 -7.73 0.42 -6.30
CA LYS A 80 -8.04 1.68 -6.97
C LYS A 80 -8.03 2.85 -5.98
N ARG A 81 -8.74 2.73 -4.85
CA ARG A 81 -8.79 3.76 -3.80
C ARG A 81 -7.41 4.11 -3.23
N VAL A 82 -6.59 3.10 -2.94
CA VAL A 82 -5.25 3.30 -2.36
C VAL A 82 -4.32 3.95 -3.39
N LEU A 83 -4.30 3.47 -4.63
CA LEU A 83 -3.47 4.06 -5.69
C LEU A 83 -3.93 5.48 -6.05
N ASP A 84 -5.24 5.75 -6.03
CA ASP A 84 -5.81 7.09 -6.19
C ASP A 84 -5.31 8.05 -5.10
N MET A 85 -5.40 7.63 -3.84
CA MET A 85 -4.93 8.43 -2.70
C MET A 85 -3.42 8.71 -2.81
N ILE A 86 -2.62 7.69 -3.10
CA ILE A 86 -1.16 7.86 -3.22
C ILE A 86 -0.82 8.85 -4.35
N ALA A 87 -1.46 8.69 -5.51
CA ALA A 87 -1.21 9.53 -6.68
C ALA A 87 -1.72 10.97 -6.52
N ALA A 88 -2.89 11.16 -5.92
CA ALA A 88 -3.47 12.48 -5.68
C ALA A 88 -2.65 13.28 -4.66
N ASP A 89 -2.26 12.64 -3.56
CA ASP A 89 -1.50 13.27 -2.49
C ASP A 89 0.00 13.44 -2.83
N LYS A 90 0.47 12.78 -3.90
CA LYS A 90 1.89 12.70 -4.29
C LYS A 90 2.78 12.24 -3.13
N VAL A 91 2.27 11.29 -2.35
CA VAL A 91 2.97 10.74 -1.19
C VAL A 91 3.94 9.65 -1.64
N ALA A 92 5.10 9.58 -0.99
CA ALA A 92 6.00 8.46 -1.19
C ALA A 92 5.30 7.15 -0.75
N ALA A 93 5.60 6.06 -1.42
CA ALA A 93 5.03 4.76 -1.13
C ALA A 93 6.09 3.67 -1.11
N THR A 94 5.77 2.59 -0.41
CA THR A 94 6.54 1.33 -0.44
C THR A 94 5.61 0.13 -0.36
N GLY A 95 5.87 -0.88 -1.19
CA GLY A 95 5.01 -2.05 -1.35
C GLY A 95 5.86 -3.29 -1.55
N TYR A 96 5.37 -4.43 -1.07
CA TYR A 96 6.18 -5.67 -0.99
C TYR A 96 6.65 -6.16 -2.36
N HIS A 97 5.83 -5.96 -3.39
CA HIS A 97 6.10 -6.39 -4.77
C HIS A 97 6.64 -5.28 -5.68
N MET A 98 7.07 -4.14 -5.12
CA MET A 98 7.71 -3.08 -5.91
C MET A 98 9.20 -3.42 -6.15
N PRO A 99 9.80 -2.96 -7.27
CA PRO A 99 11.21 -3.21 -7.55
C PRO A 99 12.10 -2.61 -6.46
N PHE A 100 13.07 -3.39 -5.96
CA PHE A 100 14.00 -2.95 -4.92
C PHE A 100 14.69 -1.61 -5.31
N PRO A 101 14.80 -0.61 -4.42
CA PRO A 101 14.57 -0.64 -2.96
C PRO A 101 13.10 -0.48 -2.53
N ALA A 102 12.16 -0.60 -3.46
CA ALA A 102 10.72 -0.55 -3.23
C ALA A 102 10.24 0.78 -2.64
N VAL A 103 10.94 1.88 -2.91
CA VAL A 103 10.51 3.24 -2.59
C VAL A 103 10.27 4.02 -3.88
N GLY A 104 9.15 4.73 -3.94
CA GLY A 104 8.77 5.49 -5.12
C GLY A 104 7.42 6.15 -4.96
N PHE A 105 6.81 6.48 -6.09
CA PHE A 105 5.55 7.19 -6.19
C PHE A 105 4.63 6.47 -7.17
N VAL A 106 3.33 6.74 -7.07
CA VAL A 106 2.33 6.29 -8.03
C VAL A 106 1.84 7.49 -8.81
N GLU A 107 1.78 7.37 -10.13
CA GLU A 107 1.17 8.37 -11.00
C GLU A 107 0.01 7.78 -11.79
N LYS A 108 -0.99 8.61 -12.10
CA LYS A 108 -2.06 8.26 -13.04
C LYS A 108 -1.51 8.15 -14.46
N GLU A 109 -1.88 7.09 -15.16
CA GLU A 109 -1.56 6.90 -16.58
C GLU A 109 -2.76 6.28 -17.30
N GLY A 110 -3.44 7.09 -18.12
CA GLY A 110 -4.69 6.68 -18.78
C GLY A 110 -5.74 6.24 -17.76
N SER A 111 -6.23 5.01 -17.90
CA SER A 111 -7.19 4.40 -16.98
C SER A 111 -6.57 3.70 -15.77
N GLY A 112 -5.25 3.65 -15.69
CA GLY A 112 -4.50 2.95 -14.64
C GLY A 112 -3.46 3.85 -13.99
N TYR A 113 -2.37 3.23 -13.57
CA TYR A 113 -1.29 3.87 -12.85
C TYR A 113 0.07 3.35 -13.33
N ARG A 114 1.13 4.10 -13.00
CA ARG A 114 2.51 3.68 -13.19
C ARG A 114 3.32 3.94 -11.92
N TRP A 115 4.28 3.05 -11.65
CA TRP A 115 5.23 3.20 -10.55
C TRP A 115 6.41 4.07 -11.00
N ILE A 116 6.75 5.07 -10.19
CA ILE A 116 7.90 5.94 -10.38
C ILE A 116 8.91 5.64 -9.27
N PRO A 117 9.99 4.90 -9.54
CA PRO A 117 11.01 4.65 -8.54
C PRO A 117 11.60 5.97 -8.03
N ALA A 118 11.82 6.07 -6.72
CA ALA A 118 12.63 7.15 -6.17
C ALA A 118 14.03 7.07 -6.80
N SER A 119 14.56 8.23 -7.22
CA SER A 119 15.86 8.34 -7.85
C SER A 119 16.77 9.19 -6.99
N TYR A 120 18.04 8.79 -6.88
CA TYR A 120 19.01 9.41 -6.00
C TYR A 120 19.68 10.65 -6.59
N GLN A 121 19.49 10.95 -7.88
CA GLN A 121 20.34 11.91 -8.59
C GLN A 121 20.30 13.33 -8.00
N LEU A 122 19.20 13.72 -7.34
CA LEU A 122 19.00 15.05 -6.75
C LEU A 122 18.59 15.01 -5.27
N ASP A 123 18.55 13.83 -4.64
CA ASP A 123 18.31 13.69 -3.21
C ASP A 123 19.67 13.79 -2.49
N LEU A 124 20.07 15.02 -2.11
CA LEU A 124 21.24 15.34 -1.28
C LEU A 124 20.86 15.52 0.18
#